data_AF-A0A955U849-F1
#
_entry.id   AF-A0A955U849-F1
#
_cell.length_a   1.000
_cell.length_b   1.000
_cell.length_c   1.000
_cell.angle_alpha   90.00
_cell.angle_beta   90.00
_cell.angle_gamma   90.00
#
_symmetry.space_group_name_H-M   'P 1'
#
loop_
_entity.id
_entity.type
_entity.pdbx_description
1 polymer ?
#
loop_
_entity_poly.entity_id
_entity_poly.type
_entity_poly.pdbx_seq_one_letter_code
_entity_poly.pdbx_strand_id
1 'polypeptide(L)'
;MRTAPLLLLLGLTGCPWIGAEEWASVEDADGDGVRGDRFGGPDCRDDDSSIQYCDFDEDGFLSIEVGGDDCDDHDAALNPQTVWHPDVVGDRFAPLYGAIT
;
A
#
# COMPACT_ATOMS: atom_id res chain seq x y z
N MET A 1 -45.15 2.19 45.97
CA MET A 1 -43.68 2.32 46.12
C MET A 1 -43.04 1.92 44.80
N ARG A 2 -42.45 2.92 44.12
CA ARG A 2 -41.54 2.89 42.97
C ARG A 2 -41.58 1.68 42.03
N THR A 3 -42.37 1.83 40.97
CA THR A 3 -42.10 1.21 39.67
C THR A 3 -40.72 1.68 39.20
N ALA A 4 -39.72 0.79 39.22
CA ALA A 4 -38.48 1.04 38.51
C ALA A 4 -38.82 1.08 37.01
N PRO A 5 -38.52 2.16 36.28
CA PRO A 5 -38.67 2.11 34.84
C PRO A 5 -37.70 1.06 34.34
N LEU A 6 -38.20 0.16 33.50
CA LEU A 6 -37.41 -0.77 32.70
C LEU A 6 -36.63 0.07 31.67
N LEU A 7 -35.67 0.84 32.17
CA LEU A 7 -34.84 1.75 31.41
C LEU A 7 -33.81 0.89 30.68
N LEU A 8 -34.10 0.65 29.40
CA LEU A 8 -33.11 0.87 28.35
C LEU A 8 -31.77 0.10 28.49
N LEU A 9 -31.82 -1.23 28.54
CA LEU A 9 -30.62 -2.09 28.42
C LEU A 9 -30.45 -2.67 27.00
N LEU A 10 -30.74 -1.88 25.96
CA LEU A 10 -30.62 -2.30 24.54
C LEU A 10 -29.83 -1.29 23.72
N GLY A 11 -28.70 -0.79 24.26
CA GLY A 11 -27.93 0.29 23.65
C GLY A 11 -26.43 0.08 23.56
N LEU A 12 -25.92 -1.16 23.71
CA LEU A 12 -24.47 -1.45 23.62
C LEU A 12 -24.11 -2.56 22.62
N THR A 13 -24.98 -2.90 21.68
CA THR A 13 -24.61 -3.77 20.53
C THR A 13 -24.01 -2.96 19.37
N GLY A 14 -23.49 -1.76 19.66
CA GLY A 14 -23.12 -0.75 18.66
C GLY A 14 -21.84 -1.03 17.87
N CYS A 15 -21.08 -2.07 18.20
CA CYS A 15 -20.10 -2.61 17.28
C CYS A 15 -20.63 -3.96 16.77
N PRO A 16 -20.97 -4.08 15.47
CA PRO A 16 -21.06 -5.38 14.84
C PRO A 16 -19.78 -6.14 15.17
N TRP A 17 -19.92 -7.25 15.90
CA TRP A 17 -18.78 -8.09 16.26
C TRP A 17 -18.47 -8.93 15.03
N ILE A 18 -17.70 -8.34 14.10
CA ILE A 18 -17.09 -9.06 12.99
C ILE A 18 -16.23 -10.18 13.60
N GLY A 19 -16.53 -11.43 13.22
CA GLY A 19 -15.86 -12.62 13.76
C GLY A 19 -14.40 -12.68 13.30
N ALA A 20 -13.56 -13.48 13.97
CA ALA A 20 -12.14 -13.60 13.59
C ALA A 20 -11.93 -14.05 12.13
N GLU A 21 -12.78 -14.93 11.61
CA GLU A 21 -12.72 -15.39 10.22
C GLU A 21 -13.11 -14.28 9.23
N GLU A 22 -14.10 -13.48 9.59
CA GLU A 22 -14.55 -12.35 8.77
C GLU A 22 -13.49 -11.23 8.81
N TRP A 23 -12.83 -10.98 9.95
CA TRP A 23 -11.68 -10.07 10.04
C TRP A 23 -10.53 -10.49 9.12
N ALA A 24 -10.20 -11.78 9.09
CA ALA A 24 -9.13 -12.28 8.22
C ALA A 24 -9.40 -11.94 6.75
N SER A 25 -10.66 -12.05 6.30
CA SER A 25 -11.04 -11.71 4.92
C SER A 25 -11.05 -10.21 4.60
N VAL A 26 -11.03 -9.34 5.62
CA VAL A 26 -10.91 -7.89 5.40
C VAL A 26 -9.44 -7.46 5.51
N GLU A 27 -8.63 -8.11 6.34
CA GLU A 27 -7.20 -7.79 6.48
C GLU A 27 -6.35 -8.22 5.27
N ASP A 28 -6.82 -9.19 4.50
CA ASP A 28 -6.19 -9.81 3.32
C ASP A 28 -7.32 -10.06 2.31
N ALA A 29 -7.74 -9.02 1.59
CA ALA A 29 -8.99 -9.07 0.82
C ALA A 29 -8.86 -9.82 -0.52
N ASP A 30 -7.65 -9.94 -1.07
CA ASP A 30 -7.37 -10.76 -2.25
C ASP A 30 -6.90 -12.19 -1.94
N GLY A 31 -6.53 -12.47 -0.68
CA GLY A 31 -6.17 -13.79 -0.19
C GLY A 31 -4.75 -14.22 -0.55
N ASP A 32 -3.85 -13.28 -0.85
CA ASP A 32 -2.45 -13.56 -1.17
C ASP A 32 -1.58 -13.83 0.07
N GLY A 33 -2.14 -13.62 1.26
CA GLY A 33 -1.50 -13.84 2.55
C GLY A 33 -0.71 -12.64 3.07
N VAL A 34 -0.82 -11.48 2.42
CA VAL A 34 -0.25 -10.20 2.82
C VAL A 34 -1.35 -9.32 3.38
N ARG A 35 -1.01 -8.54 4.40
CA ARG A 35 -1.96 -7.64 5.03
C ARG A 35 -2.07 -6.34 4.23
N GLY A 36 -3.29 -5.87 3.98
CA GLY A 36 -3.56 -4.60 3.33
C GLY A 36 -3.01 -3.37 4.08
N ASP A 37 -2.67 -2.32 3.33
CA ASP A 37 -2.07 -1.06 3.77
C ASP A 37 -2.93 -0.28 4.77
N ARG A 38 -4.25 -0.32 4.57
CA ARG A 38 -5.27 0.25 5.45
C ARG A 38 -5.28 -0.37 6.85
N PHE A 39 -4.65 -1.53 7.02
CA PHE A 39 -4.42 -2.22 8.29
C PHE A 39 -2.96 -2.16 8.75
N GLY A 40 -2.13 -1.37 8.06
CA GLY A 40 -0.70 -1.19 8.34
C GLY A 40 0.17 -2.35 7.85
N GLY A 41 -0.30 -3.14 6.90
CA GLY A 41 0.56 -4.08 6.16
C GLY A 41 1.13 -3.43 4.90
N PRO A 42 1.93 -4.18 4.13
CA PRO A 42 2.57 -3.63 2.94
C PRO A 42 1.70 -3.67 1.68
N ASP A 43 0.63 -4.47 1.66
CA ASP A 43 -0.21 -4.65 0.48
C ASP A 43 -1.02 -3.38 0.16
N CYS A 44 -0.56 -2.64 -0.83
CA CYS A 44 -1.17 -1.39 -1.26
C CYS A 44 -2.34 -1.57 -2.23
N ARG A 45 -2.57 -2.78 -2.75
CA ARG A 45 -3.67 -3.11 -3.67
C ARG A 45 -4.36 -4.39 -3.20
N ASP A 46 -5.08 -4.22 -2.09
CA ASP A 46 -5.96 -5.18 -1.39
C ASP A 46 -7.03 -5.86 -2.29
N ASP A 47 -7.13 -5.50 -3.58
CA ASP A 47 -8.01 -6.13 -4.57
C ASP A 47 -7.26 -6.89 -5.70
N ASP A 48 -5.92 -6.93 -5.66
CA ASP A 48 -5.06 -7.53 -6.68
C ASP A 48 -3.81 -8.20 -6.08
N SER A 49 -3.90 -9.53 -5.90
CA SER A 49 -2.84 -10.41 -5.35
C SER A 49 -1.50 -10.39 -6.07
N SER A 50 -1.40 -9.71 -7.22
CA SER A 50 -0.13 -9.55 -7.94
C SER A 50 0.66 -8.32 -7.49
N ILE A 51 0.04 -7.40 -6.75
CA ILE A 51 0.60 -6.11 -6.39
C ILE A 51 0.59 -5.94 -4.87
N GLN A 52 1.71 -6.31 -4.25
CA GLN A 52 1.87 -6.16 -2.79
C GLN A 52 2.54 -4.83 -2.45
N TYR A 53 3.77 -4.63 -2.90
CA TYR A 53 4.57 -3.46 -2.55
C TYR A 53 4.51 -2.44 -3.68
N CYS A 54 3.99 -1.25 -3.40
CA CYS A 54 3.90 -0.15 -4.38
C CYS A 54 5.10 0.79 -4.39
N ASP A 55 5.99 0.64 -3.41
CA ASP A 55 7.23 1.42 -3.21
C ASP A 55 8.22 0.40 -2.63
N PHE A 56 8.79 -0.41 -3.52
CA PHE A 56 9.60 -1.56 -3.14
C PHE A 56 11.03 -1.16 -2.75
N ASP A 57 11.52 -0.02 -3.21
CA ASP A 57 12.83 0.51 -2.84
C ASP A 57 12.81 1.55 -1.69
N GLU A 58 11.62 1.87 -1.18
CA GLU A 58 11.33 2.74 -0.02
C GLU A 58 11.80 4.19 -0.19
N ASP A 59 11.75 4.72 -1.39
CA ASP A 59 12.17 6.08 -1.70
C ASP A 59 11.04 7.13 -1.61
N GLY A 60 9.81 6.66 -1.44
CA GLY A 60 8.60 7.46 -1.28
C GLY A 60 7.87 7.78 -2.59
N PHE A 61 8.28 7.21 -3.71
CA PHE A 61 7.57 7.28 -4.99
C PHE A 61 6.90 5.95 -5.30
N LEU A 62 5.64 6.03 -5.76
CA LEU A 62 4.91 4.82 -6.11
C LEU A 62 5.32 4.35 -7.51
N SER A 63 5.37 3.04 -7.69
CA SER A 63 5.65 2.38 -8.96
C SER A 63 4.62 2.70 -10.04
N ILE A 64 5.05 2.65 -11.30
CA ILE A 64 4.15 2.82 -12.45
C ILE A 64 3.04 1.76 -12.53
N GLU A 65 3.22 0.59 -11.92
CA GLU A 65 2.24 -0.50 -11.93
C GLU A 65 0.94 -0.10 -11.23
N VAL A 66 1.05 0.76 -10.21
CA VAL A 66 -0.10 1.34 -9.51
C VAL A 66 -0.46 2.76 -9.94
N GLY A 67 0.16 3.23 -11.02
CA GLY A 67 -0.08 4.56 -11.57
C GLY A 67 0.70 5.69 -10.88
N GLY A 68 1.78 5.34 -10.18
CA GLY A 68 2.79 6.32 -9.76
C GLY A 68 3.74 6.71 -10.90
N ASP A 69 4.79 7.44 -10.55
CA ASP A 69 5.75 8.00 -11.50
C ASP A 69 7.15 7.37 -11.36
N ASP A 70 7.32 6.39 -10.46
CA ASP A 70 8.59 5.68 -10.32
C ASP A 70 8.73 4.55 -11.35
N CYS A 71 9.73 4.70 -12.21
CA CYS A 71 9.94 3.82 -13.36
C CYS A 71 10.87 2.64 -13.05
N ASP A 72 11.60 2.68 -11.94
CA ASP A 72 12.47 1.60 -11.49
C ASP A 72 12.36 1.42 -9.97
N ASP A 73 11.27 0.76 -9.58
CA ASP A 73 10.88 0.44 -8.18
C ASP A 73 11.84 -0.54 -7.48
N HIS A 74 13.04 -0.75 -8.03
CA HIS A 74 14.12 -1.53 -7.44
C HIS A 74 15.39 -0.69 -7.21
N ASP A 75 15.39 0.60 -7.59
CA ASP A 75 16.52 1.51 -7.44
C ASP A 75 16.06 2.90 -6.95
N ALA A 76 16.14 3.09 -5.63
CA ALA A 76 15.78 4.34 -4.95
C ALA A 76 16.57 5.59 -5.42
N ALA A 77 17.62 5.42 -6.24
CA ALA A 77 18.33 6.51 -6.87
C ALA A 77 17.73 6.95 -8.22
N LEU A 78 16.75 6.21 -8.74
CA LEU A 78 16.12 6.35 -10.07
C LEU A 78 14.63 6.68 -10.01
N ASN A 79 14.30 7.78 -9.35
CA ASN A 79 12.92 8.23 -9.15
C ASN A 79 12.57 9.55 -9.84
N PRO A 80 11.33 10.07 -9.70
CA PRO A 80 10.91 11.35 -10.28
C PRO A 80 11.74 12.58 -9.89
N GLN A 81 12.48 12.54 -8.78
CA GLN A 81 13.40 13.61 -8.37
C GLN A 81 14.80 13.46 -8.98
N THR A 82 15.07 12.36 -9.67
CA THR A 82 16.35 12.11 -10.33
C THR A 82 16.63 13.17 -11.38
N VAL A 83 17.79 13.80 -11.25
CA VAL A 83 18.27 14.75 -12.26
C VAL A 83 18.91 13.96 -13.40
N TRP A 84 18.26 14.00 -14.55
CA TRP A 84 18.67 13.31 -15.76
C TRP A 84 19.67 14.12 -16.58
N HIS A 85 20.79 13.51 -16.96
CA HIS A 85 21.79 14.11 -17.83
C HIS A 85 21.75 13.45 -19.22
N PRO A 86 22.03 14.20 -20.30
CA PRO A 86 22.14 13.60 -21.63
C PRO A 86 23.21 12.50 -21.61
N ASP A 87 22.87 11.33 -22.14
CA ASP A 87 23.86 10.25 -22.27
C ASP A 87 24.91 10.65 -23.33
N VAL A 88 26.18 10.46 -22.97
CA VAL A 88 27.33 10.67 -23.85
C VAL A 88 27.39 9.67 -25.00
N VAL A 89 26.70 8.52 -24.93
CA VAL A 89 26.63 7.52 -26.01
C VAL A 89 25.39 7.66 -26.91
N GLY A 90 24.51 8.62 -26.61
CA GLY A 90 23.56 9.15 -27.59
C GLY A 90 22.28 8.33 -27.82
N ASP A 91 21.86 7.51 -26.86
CA ASP A 91 20.63 6.72 -26.96
C ASP A 91 19.49 7.21 -26.04
N ARG A 92 19.74 7.98 -24.97
CA ARG A 92 18.73 8.64 -24.09
C ARG A 92 19.38 9.57 -23.02
N PHE A 93 18.72 9.77 -21.88
CA PHE A 93 19.25 10.39 -20.67
C PHE A 93 19.62 9.30 -19.64
N ALA A 94 20.58 9.57 -18.75
CA ALA A 94 21.00 8.69 -17.65
C ALA A 94 21.24 9.48 -16.34
N PRO A 95 21.14 8.87 -15.15
CA PRO A 95 21.59 9.47 -13.89
C PRO A 95 23.13 9.58 -13.89
N LEU A 96 23.68 10.45 -13.04
CA LEU A 96 25.14 10.66 -12.95
C LEU A 96 25.94 9.39 -12.61
N TYR A 97 25.32 8.39 -11.99
CA TYR A 97 25.95 7.11 -11.63
C TYR A 97 25.74 5.99 -12.67
N GLY A 98 24.94 6.21 -13.72
CA GLY A 98 24.59 5.20 -14.73
C GLY A 98 25.54 5.09 -15.92
N ALA A 99 26.54 5.99 -16.03
CA ALA A 99 27.60 5.84 -17.00
C ALA A 99 28.76 5.06 -16.37
N ILE A 100 28.78 3.73 -16.53
CA ILE A 100 29.96 2.84 -16.69
C ILE A 100 29.45 1.39 -16.82
N THR A 101 29.12 0.98 -18.06
CA THR A 101 29.68 -0.15 -18.84
C THR A 101 28.66 -0.69 -19.84
#